data_AF-A0ABD5ZFG0-F1
#
_entry.id   AF-A0ABD5ZFG0-F1
#
_cell.length_a   1.000
_cell.length_b   1.000
_cell.length_c   1.000
_cell.angle_alpha   90.00
_cell.angle_beta   90.00
_cell.angle_gamma   90.00
#
_symmetry.space_group_name_H-M   'P 1'
#
loop_
_entity.id
_entity.type
_entity.pdbx_description
1 polymer ?
#
loop_
_entity_poly.entity_id
_entity_poly.type
_entity_poly.pdbx_seq_one_letter_code
_entity_poly.pdbx_strand_id
1 'polypeptide(L)'
;METERSARETPPQRAAEPFVLVVDDDEDLADTCQYWLDRGRYTVETAYGGAEALSQLGDHVDVVLLDRRMPSVSGDDVLEAIRERDLDCRVAMMTAVEPDTDIVEMPFDAYLVKPVSESQVTETVEELLVRAGFEREVRDYFALESTHEALENRAAEELRDPGVLDELQEQLDAARSEHEAAIELRERQLDRLGKVNDLLRTVDKGLVDAHTRDEIEQTVCEAVADAHLGVCIARRTAASGGLRCTAAAGVEHEPTDIDFSTLTDSLDLHELDDIRVFDPVPDAHRDEVFNGQAKTVELVALCVPIAYQETIYGALFVYDERDHFDEDHVAVFTELGETIGNGINAAESKRLLNGDSVVELEFTLGGDSGTLAEVSEYVGCSLSLDGVAQVGERATCFVTVRGAPIEDIVETAEDHEGITSVRVVTEGDEEAVVELRLTEESILVTAMHYGASIEAFELSNGTGTFVVHVAPDADHGAIVEGLSGPFSDATVVAKREVERRTKSAESFRRDLDDKLTSRQGAVLETAFVSGYFDWPRGSTAEEVADALGISPPTLHEHLRTAERKLIETYYSDREPAVRDD
;
A
#
# COMPACT_ATOMS: atom_id res chain seq x y z
N MET A 1 -31.50 12.85 55.25
CA MET A 1 -30.06 12.53 55.28
C MET A 1 -29.79 11.75 54.01
N GLU A 2 -29.74 12.52 52.92
CA GLU A 2 -29.21 12.09 51.63
C GLU A 2 -27.72 12.43 51.69
N THR A 3 -26.88 11.44 51.42
CA THR A 3 -25.43 11.64 51.27
C THR A 3 -25.13 11.64 49.78
N GLU A 4 -24.65 12.79 49.33
CA GLU A 4 -24.16 13.08 47.99
C GLU A 4 -23.10 12.06 47.56
N ARG A 5 -23.41 11.29 46.51
CA ARG A 5 -22.39 10.60 45.72
C ARG A 5 -21.78 11.65 44.79
N SER A 6 -20.56 12.07 45.10
CA SER A 6 -19.72 12.89 44.23
C SER A 6 -19.59 12.18 42.89
N ALA A 7 -20.03 12.85 41.83
CA ALA A 7 -19.85 12.42 40.45
C ALA A 7 -18.35 12.30 40.18
N ARG A 8 -17.92 11.14 39.65
CA ARG A 8 -16.66 11.05 38.90
C ARG A 8 -16.89 11.80 37.61
N GLU A 9 -16.19 12.92 37.43
CA GLU A 9 -16.16 13.63 36.16
C GLU A 9 -15.53 12.70 35.11
N THR A 10 -16.31 12.35 34.09
CA THR A 10 -15.84 11.66 32.89
C THR A 10 -14.91 12.61 32.12
N PRO A 11 -13.77 12.16 31.57
CA PRO A 11 -12.92 13.01 30.74
C PRO A 11 -13.73 13.50 29.52
N PRO A 12 -13.49 14.73 29.03
CA PRO A 12 -14.20 15.22 27.86
C PRO A 12 -13.79 14.39 26.63
N GLN A 13 -14.77 13.79 25.96
CA GLN A 13 -14.64 13.32 24.58
C GLN A 13 -14.24 14.52 23.70
N ARG A 14 -13.00 14.58 23.21
CA ARG A 14 -12.58 15.62 22.25
C ARG A 14 -12.99 15.20 20.84
N ALA A 15 -13.93 15.94 20.28
CA ALA A 15 -14.42 15.84 18.91
C ALA A 15 -13.61 16.73 17.93
N ALA A 16 -12.29 16.84 18.13
CA ALA A 16 -11.37 17.59 17.27
C ALA A 16 -10.10 16.76 17.06
N GLU A 17 -9.56 16.80 15.83
CA GLU A 17 -8.28 16.17 15.48
C GLU A 17 -7.17 16.67 16.41
N PRO A 18 -6.30 15.78 16.95
CA PRO A 18 -5.21 16.19 17.82
C PRO A 18 -4.25 17.16 17.13
N PHE A 19 -3.74 18.14 17.87
CA PHE A 19 -2.86 19.16 17.33
C PHE A 19 -1.40 18.90 17.72
N VAL A 20 -0.52 18.82 16.71
CA VAL A 20 0.92 18.57 16.87
C VAL A 20 1.69 19.81 16.42
N LEU A 21 2.55 20.33 17.29
CA LEU A 21 3.47 21.42 16.98
C LEU A 21 4.89 20.86 16.80
N VAL A 22 5.45 21.00 15.60
CA VAL A 22 6.85 20.64 15.28
C VAL A 22 7.73 21.88 15.38
N VAL A 23 8.74 21.84 16.24
CA VAL A 23 9.60 22.99 16.53
C VAL A 23 11.05 22.63 16.25
N ASP A 24 11.61 23.17 15.16
CA ASP A 24 12.98 22.89 14.72
C ASP A 24 13.54 24.08 13.93
N ASP A 25 14.82 24.45 14.11
CA ASP A 25 15.43 25.51 13.29
C ASP A 25 15.89 25.03 11.91
N ASP A 26 15.91 23.71 11.70
CA ASP A 26 16.05 23.08 10.38
C ASP A 26 14.68 23.02 9.67
N GLU A 27 14.43 24.01 8.79
CA GLU A 27 13.17 24.12 8.04
C GLU A 27 12.86 22.85 7.23
N ASP A 28 13.86 22.22 6.61
CA ASP A 28 13.68 21.01 5.80
C ASP A 28 13.21 19.84 6.66
N LEU A 29 13.77 19.69 7.87
CA LEU A 29 13.37 18.64 8.80
C LEU A 29 11.97 18.90 9.39
N ALA A 30 11.67 20.15 9.78
CA ALA A 30 10.34 20.51 10.29
C ALA A 30 9.24 20.23 9.25
N ASP A 31 9.46 20.64 8.00
CA ASP A 31 8.53 20.40 6.90
C ASP A 31 8.41 18.90 6.57
N THR A 32 9.50 18.15 6.69
CA THR A 32 9.49 16.69 6.51
C THR A 32 8.65 16.00 7.59
N CYS A 33 8.81 16.39 8.86
CA CYS A 33 7.98 15.89 9.96
C CYS A 33 6.51 16.27 9.79
N GLN A 34 6.22 17.49 9.30
CA GLN A 34 4.86 17.89 8.96
C GLN A 34 4.26 16.98 7.88
N TYR A 35 5.00 16.74 6.79
CA TYR A 35 4.56 15.85 5.72
C TYR A 35 4.28 14.42 6.20
N TRP A 36 5.13 13.88 7.10
CA TRP A 36 4.93 12.56 7.68
C TRP A 36 3.66 12.44 8.52
N LEU A 37 3.33 13.49 9.27
CA LEU A 37 2.19 13.52 10.18
C LEU A 37 0.87 13.98 9.50
N ASP A 38 0.95 14.74 8.41
CA ASP A 38 -0.20 15.29 7.66
C ASP A 38 -0.84 14.24 6.73
N ARG A 39 -1.32 13.14 7.31
CA ARG A 39 -2.08 12.07 6.64
C ARG A 39 -3.56 12.04 7.05
N GLY A 40 -4.10 13.15 7.54
CA GLY A 40 -5.50 13.27 7.98
C GLY A 40 -5.80 12.73 9.38
N ARG A 41 -4.78 12.37 10.17
CA ARG A 41 -4.93 11.93 11.57
C ARG A 41 -4.73 13.04 12.59
N TYR A 42 -3.96 14.07 12.24
CA TYR A 42 -3.58 15.18 13.13
C TYR A 42 -3.65 16.51 12.38
N THR A 43 -3.89 17.59 13.11
CA THR A 43 -3.56 18.93 12.64
C THR A 43 -2.12 19.25 13.00
N VAL A 44 -1.28 19.58 12.02
CA VAL A 44 0.17 19.77 12.23
C VAL A 44 0.59 21.17 11.83
N GLU A 45 1.24 21.90 12.74
CA GLU A 45 1.90 23.18 12.48
C GLU A 45 3.39 23.11 12.78
N THR A 46 4.16 23.93 12.06
CA THR A 46 5.61 24.07 12.22
C THR A 46 5.96 25.43 12.81
N ALA A 47 7.01 25.44 13.63
CA ALA A 47 7.67 26.64 14.12
C ALA A 47 9.17 26.51 13.90
N TYR A 48 9.75 27.42 13.13
CA TYR A 48 11.15 27.32 12.69
C TYR A 48 12.16 27.87 13.72
N GLY A 49 11.76 27.88 14.99
CA GLY A 49 12.54 28.43 16.10
C GLY A 49 11.71 28.73 17.35
N GLY A 50 12.37 28.82 18.50
CA GLY A 50 11.69 28.92 19.80
C GLY A 50 10.82 30.17 19.97
N ALA A 51 11.15 31.31 19.35
CA ALA A 51 10.33 32.52 19.46
C ALA A 51 8.97 32.38 18.75
N GLU A 52 8.96 31.69 17.60
CA GLU A 52 7.74 31.37 16.86
C GLU A 52 6.91 30.34 17.64
N ALA A 53 7.56 29.29 18.15
CA ALA A 53 6.91 28.28 18.99
C ALA A 53 6.20 28.91 20.20
N LEU A 54 6.85 29.82 20.93
CA LEU A 54 6.24 30.52 22.07
C LEU A 54 5.01 31.36 21.70
N SER A 55 4.89 31.78 20.44
CA SER A 55 3.74 32.54 19.92
C SER A 55 2.58 31.65 19.48
N GLN A 56 2.87 30.43 19.04
CA GLN A 56 1.89 29.44 18.61
C GLN A 56 1.40 28.56 19.79
N LEU A 57 2.21 28.38 20.84
CA LEU A 57 1.86 27.59 22.02
C LEU A 57 0.59 28.08 22.74
N GLY A 58 -0.34 27.16 23.00
CA GLY A 58 -1.51 27.37 23.84
C GLY A 58 -2.27 26.07 24.14
N ASP A 59 -3.42 26.16 24.80
CA ASP A 59 -4.23 25.01 25.28
C ASP A 59 -4.78 24.08 24.17
N HIS A 60 -4.63 24.49 22.91
CA HIS A 60 -5.03 23.71 21.74
C HIS A 60 -3.96 22.71 21.30
N VAL A 61 -2.70 22.90 21.71
CA VAL A 61 -1.59 22.02 21.35
C VAL A 61 -1.61 20.79 22.24
N ASP A 62 -1.61 19.59 21.65
CA ASP A 62 -1.64 18.32 22.38
C ASP A 62 -0.24 17.73 22.52
N VAL A 63 0.57 17.80 21.46
CA VAL A 63 1.95 17.29 21.41
C VAL A 63 2.90 18.34 20.83
N VAL A 64 4.10 18.44 21.39
CA VAL A 64 5.21 19.25 20.88
C VAL A 64 6.40 18.35 20.58
N LEU A 65 6.87 18.37 19.33
CA LEU A 65 8.19 17.82 18.96
C LEU A 65 9.19 18.97 18.99
N LEU A 66 10.14 18.95 19.92
CA LEU A 66 10.95 20.11 20.26
C LEU A 66 12.44 19.86 20.05
N ASP A 67 13.06 20.58 19.11
CA ASP A 67 14.51 20.61 19.05
C ASP A 67 15.10 21.40 20.23
N ARG A 68 16.16 20.83 20.80
CA ARG A 68 16.83 21.42 21.96
C ARG A 68 17.68 22.62 21.60
N ARG A 69 18.35 22.61 20.43
CA ARG A 69 19.41 23.55 20.05
C ARG A 69 18.99 24.48 18.93
N MET A 70 18.05 25.36 19.24
CA MET A 70 17.64 26.43 18.33
C MET A 70 18.34 27.78 18.63
N PRO A 71 18.54 28.64 17.61
CA PRO A 71 19.06 29.99 17.80
C PRO A 71 18.10 30.90 18.57
N SER A 72 18.67 31.83 19.34
CA SER A 72 17.97 32.90 20.09
C SER A 72 17.14 32.44 21.30
N VAL A 73 16.18 31.53 21.08
CA VAL A 73 15.36 30.91 22.13
C VAL A 73 15.59 29.41 22.01
N SER A 74 16.16 28.80 23.04
CA SER A 74 16.50 27.38 23.04
C SER A 74 15.26 26.52 23.30
N GLY A 75 15.35 25.22 22.99
CA GLY A 75 14.28 24.28 23.35
C GLY A 75 14.07 24.19 24.86
N ASP A 76 15.15 24.30 25.66
CA ASP A 76 15.06 24.35 27.13
C ASP A 76 14.19 25.54 27.60
N ASP A 77 14.35 26.72 26.98
CA ASP A 77 13.52 27.91 27.28
C ASP A 77 12.05 27.72 26.89
N VAL A 78 11.78 27.04 25.77
CA VAL A 78 10.41 26.72 25.33
C VAL A 78 9.76 25.73 26.29
N LEU A 79 10.48 24.70 26.71
CA LEU A 79 10.03 23.69 27.66
C LEU A 79 9.70 24.30 29.04
N GLU A 80 10.56 25.21 29.54
CA GLU A 80 10.29 25.96 30.76
C GLU A 80 9.01 26.80 30.62
N ALA A 81 8.84 27.51 29.50
CA ALA A 81 7.65 28.31 29.25
C ALA A 81 6.35 27.49 29.17
N ILE A 82 6.39 26.27 28.61
CA ILE A 82 5.26 25.32 28.60
C ILE A 82 4.81 25.03 30.03
N ARG A 83 5.75 24.76 30.93
CA ARG A 83 5.47 24.46 32.35
C ARG A 83 5.04 25.69 33.14
N GLU A 84 5.66 26.85 32.91
CA GLU A 84 5.26 28.12 33.55
C GLU A 84 3.83 28.54 33.18
N ARG A 85 3.40 28.21 31.96
CA ARG A 85 2.05 28.48 31.45
C ARG A 85 1.02 27.41 31.83
N ASP A 86 1.44 26.35 32.53
CA ASP A 86 0.59 25.21 32.92
C ASP A 86 -0.12 24.56 31.72
N LEU A 87 0.59 24.46 30.58
CA LEU A 87 0.06 23.81 29.39
C LEU A 87 0.14 22.28 29.54
N ASP A 88 -0.98 21.62 29.25
CA ASP A 88 -1.14 20.16 29.39
C ASP A 88 -0.51 19.35 28.23
N CYS A 89 0.07 20.02 27.22
CA CYS A 89 0.70 19.35 26.08
C CYS A 89 1.85 18.42 26.53
N ARG A 90 2.01 17.32 25.80
CA ARG A 90 3.14 16.40 25.95
C ARG A 90 4.31 16.86 25.10
N VAL A 91 5.54 16.69 25.58
CA VAL A 91 6.73 17.16 24.88
C VAL A 91 7.69 16.01 24.60
N ALA A 92 7.96 15.75 23.33
CA ALA A 92 9.10 14.94 22.91
C ALA A 92 10.27 15.86 22.57
N MET A 93 11.42 15.67 23.21
CA MET A 93 12.66 16.27 22.73
C MET A 93 13.09 15.54 21.47
N MET A 94 13.28 16.24 20.35
CA MET A 94 13.76 15.65 19.10
C MET A 94 15.02 16.39 18.68
N THR A 95 16.20 15.84 18.98
CA THR A 95 17.45 16.61 18.87
C THR A 95 18.67 15.78 18.50
N ALA A 96 19.69 16.43 17.91
CA ALA A 96 20.99 15.81 17.66
C ALA A 96 21.89 15.78 18.91
N VAL A 97 21.41 16.32 20.05
CA VAL A 97 22.13 16.27 21.32
C VAL A 97 21.94 14.89 21.95
N GLU A 98 23.04 14.17 22.13
CA GLU A 98 23.00 12.92 22.90
C GLU A 98 22.60 13.21 24.35
N PRO A 99 21.76 12.35 24.96
CA PRO A 99 21.37 12.48 26.35
C PRO A 99 22.60 12.35 27.29
N ASP A 100 22.56 13.12 28.36
CA ASP A 100 23.55 13.17 29.46
C ASP A 100 22.80 13.61 30.73
N THR A 101 23.43 13.58 31.90
CA THR A 101 22.73 13.71 33.19
C THR A 101 21.99 15.03 33.42
N ASP A 102 22.20 16.04 32.57
CA ASP A 102 21.42 17.28 32.60
C ASP A 102 19.95 17.12 32.20
N ILE A 103 19.57 16.01 31.55
CA ILE A 103 18.17 15.78 31.15
C ILE A 103 17.28 15.34 32.33
N VAL A 104 17.86 14.87 33.44
CA VAL A 104 17.08 14.33 34.58
C VAL A 104 16.11 15.34 35.18
N GLU A 105 16.50 16.61 35.16
CA GLU A 105 15.66 17.70 35.70
C GLU A 105 14.78 18.35 34.62
N MET A 106 14.86 17.88 33.36
CA MET A 106 14.10 18.43 32.25
C MET A 106 12.70 17.79 32.21
N PRO A 107 11.61 18.58 32.20
CA PRO A 107 10.26 18.04 32.29
C PRO A 107 9.70 17.65 30.90
N PHE A 108 10.38 16.75 30.19
CA PHE A 108 9.91 16.18 28.91
C PHE A 108 9.20 14.83 29.13
N ASP A 109 8.51 14.34 28.10
CA ASP A 109 7.75 13.09 28.13
C ASP A 109 8.37 11.98 27.25
N ALA A 110 9.14 12.35 26.22
CA ALA A 110 9.91 11.44 25.36
C ALA A 110 11.23 12.08 24.87
N TYR A 111 12.23 11.28 24.50
CA TYR A 111 13.52 11.76 23.96
C TYR A 111 13.91 10.99 22.69
N LEU A 112 14.04 11.71 21.56
CA LEU A 112 14.43 11.20 20.26
C LEU A 112 15.78 11.81 19.83
N VAL A 113 16.73 10.94 19.51
CA VAL A 113 18.05 11.35 18.99
C VAL A 113 18.01 11.34 17.45
N LYS A 114 18.30 12.48 16.83
CA LYS A 114 18.42 12.59 15.36
C LYS A 114 19.62 11.77 14.85
N PRO A 115 19.54 11.10 13.69
CA PRO A 115 18.46 11.16 12.69
C PRO A 115 17.23 10.32 13.08
N VAL A 116 16.05 10.85 12.78
CA VAL A 116 14.75 10.18 13.02
C VAL A 116 14.12 9.69 11.72
N SER A 117 13.39 8.58 11.77
CA SER A 117 12.50 8.14 10.69
C SER A 117 11.08 8.68 10.87
N GLU A 118 10.30 8.71 9.77
CA GLU A 118 8.83 8.91 9.80
C GLU A 118 8.18 8.08 10.89
N SER A 119 8.62 6.83 10.96
CA SER A 119 8.11 5.81 11.83
C SER A 119 8.31 6.18 13.31
N GLN A 120 9.54 6.54 13.71
CA GLN A 120 9.86 6.95 15.08
C GLN A 120 9.07 8.20 15.51
N VAL A 121 8.90 9.15 14.60
CA VAL A 121 8.15 10.39 14.85
C VAL A 121 6.67 10.07 15.10
N THR A 122 6.04 9.31 14.20
CA THR A 122 4.61 8.97 14.31
C THR A 122 4.31 8.15 15.57
N GLU A 123 5.13 7.14 15.89
CA GLU A 123 4.96 6.34 17.12
C GLU A 123 5.05 7.18 18.39
N THR A 124 6.04 8.08 18.44
CA THR A 124 6.21 8.96 19.60
C THR A 124 4.99 9.86 19.77
N VAL A 125 4.44 10.41 18.68
CA VAL A 125 3.23 11.23 18.74
C VAL A 125 2.03 10.42 19.24
N GLU A 126 1.80 9.23 18.70
CA GLU A 126 0.69 8.35 19.09
C GLU A 126 0.78 7.93 20.56
N GLU A 127 1.97 7.53 21.00
CA GLU A 127 2.26 7.20 22.39
C GLU A 127 1.99 8.38 23.33
N LEU A 128 2.47 9.58 22.98
CA LEU A 128 2.26 10.78 23.79
C LEU A 128 0.77 11.16 23.87
N LEU A 129 0.01 11.02 22.78
CA LEU A 129 -1.43 11.25 22.80
C LEU A 129 -2.15 10.29 23.73
N VAL A 130 -1.74 9.02 23.78
CA VAL A 130 -2.30 8.03 24.71
C VAL A 130 -1.91 8.35 26.15
N ARG A 131 -0.64 8.70 26.40
CA ARG A 131 -0.13 9.13 27.70
C ARG A 131 -0.82 10.38 28.24
N ALA A 132 -1.32 11.27 27.37
CA ALA A 132 -2.09 12.45 27.77
C ALA A 132 -3.38 12.09 28.54
N GLY A 133 -3.95 10.90 28.28
CA GLY A 133 -5.12 10.38 28.99
C GLY A 133 -4.82 9.72 30.34
N PHE A 134 -3.54 9.60 30.74
CA PHE A 134 -3.16 8.93 31.98
C PHE A 134 -3.28 9.87 33.19
N GLU A 135 -3.52 9.27 34.36
CA GLU A 135 -3.40 9.96 35.65
C GLU A 135 -1.96 10.48 35.82
N ARG A 136 -1.81 11.60 36.54
CA ARG A 136 -0.53 12.34 36.61
C ARG A 136 0.60 11.45 37.12
N GLU A 137 0.33 10.65 38.13
CA GLU A 137 1.30 9.78 38.79
C GLU A 137 1.82 8.69 37.82
N VAL A 138 0.94 8.17 36.96
CA VAL A 138 1.32 7.19 35.92
C VAL A 138 2.08 7.87 34.78
N ARG A 139 1.72 9.11 34.43
CA ARG A 139 2.44 9.90 33.43
C ARG A 139 3.86 10.24 33.89
N ASP A 140 4.01 10.61 35.16
CA ASP A 140 5.30 10.92 35.76
C ASP A 140 6.21 9.67 35.78
N TYR A 141 5.65 8.47 36.00
CA TYR A 141 6.37 7.20 35.85
C TYR A 141 6.94 7.02 34.44
N PHE A 142 6.10 7.16 33.39
CA PHE A 142 6.56 6.96 32.01
C PHE A 142 7.54 8.03 31.51
N ALA A 143 7.46 9.26 32.04
CA ALA A 143 8.46 10.31 31.77
C ALA A 143 9.81 9.98 32.44
N LEU A 144 9.77 9.46 33.67
CA LEU A 144 10.95 8.99 34.39
C LEU A 144 11.59 7.79 33.68
N GLU A 145 10.78 6.86 33.19
CA GLU A 145 11.23 5.69 32.42
C GLU A 145 11.91 6.12 31.12
N SER A 146 11.29 7.04 30.36
CA SER A 146 11.90 7.59 29.15
C SER A 146 13.24 8.29 29.43
N THR A 147 13.35 8.99 30.56
CA THR A 147 14.60 9.62 31.00
C THR A 147 15.67 8.58 31.31
N HIS A 148 15.30 7.50 32.01
CA HIS A 148 16.19 6.39 32.33
C HIS A 148 16.70 5.70 31.06
N GLU A 149 15.79 5.32 30.15
CA GLU A 149 16.14 4.68 28.87
C GLU A 149 17.04 5.54 27.99
N ALA A 150 16.78 6.86 27.93
CA ALA A 150 17.63 7.79 27.19
C ALA A 150 19.08 7.76 27.71
N LEU A 151 19.29 7.65 29.03
CA LEU A 151 20.62 7.58 29.64
C LEU A 151 21.24 6.18 29.57
N GLU A 152 20.47 5.10 29.74
CA GLU A 152 20.95 3.72 29.69
C GLU A 152 21.46 3.31 28.31
N ASN A 153 20.86 3.84 27.25
CA ASN A 153 21.31 3.59 25.87
C ASN A 153 22.72 4.14 25.59
N ARG A 154 23.32 4.89 26.53
CA ARG A 154 24.71 5.36 26.49
C ARG A 154 25.63 4.43 27.26
N ALA A 155 26.89 4.33 26.84
CA ALA A 155 27.90 3.68 27.68
C ALA A 155 28.01 4.43 29.02
N ALA A 156 27.77 3.75 30.14
CA ALA A 156 27.75 4.35 31.48
C ALA A 156 29.03 5.14 31.83
N GLU A 157 30.15 4.79 31.21
CA GLU A 157 31.46 5.45 31.37
C GLU A 157 31.56 6.83 30.70
N GLU A 158 30.62 7.17 29.82
CA GLU A 158 30.55 8.44 29.10
C GLU A 158 29.60 9.46 29.77
N LEU A 159 28.80 9.03 30.73
CA LEU A 159 27.93 9.91 31.52
C LEU A 159 28.75 10.74 32.50
N ARG A 160 28.34 12.01 32.71
CA ARG A 160 29.01 12.87 33.70
C ARG A 160 28.93 12.34 35.13
N ASP A 161 27.80 11.72 35.46
CA ASP A 161 27.56 11.09 36.77
C ASP A 161 26.81 9.76 36.60
N PRO A 162 27.53 8.62 36.59
CA PRO A 162 26.90 7.31 36.43
C PRO A 162 25.98 6.91 37.59
N GLY A 163 26.14 7.52 38.79
CA GLY A 163 25.31 7.21 39.95
C GLY A 163 23.85 7.66 39.81
N VAL A 164 23.58 8.56 38.85
CA VAL A 164 22.23 9.05 38.55
C VAL A 164 21.34 7.93 38.00
N LEU A 165 21.89 6.95 37.28
CA LEU A 165 21.12 5.79 36.82
C LEU A 165 20.58 4.96 37.99
N ASP A 166 21.42 4.72 39.01
CA ASP A 166 21.00 4.00 40.22
C ASP A 166 19.88 4.77 40.95
N GLU A 167 20.00 6.10 41.05
CA GLU A 167 18.98 6.95 41.68
C GLU A 167 17.65 6.96 40.90
N LEU A 168 17.70 7.00 39.57
CA LEU A 168 16.52 6.92 38.71
C LEU A 168 15.85 5.55 38.81
N GLN A 169 16.62 4.47 38.82
CA GLN A 169 16.11 3.11 38.99
C GLN A 169 15.40 2.95 40.35
N GLU A 170 15.97 3.50 41.44
CA GLU A 170 15.32 3.49 42.75
C GLU A 170 13.98 4.26 42.74
N GLN A 171 13.89 5.38 42.01
CA GLN A 171 12.66 6.14 41.86
C GLN A 171 11.61 5.39 41.03
N LEU A 172 12.02 4.73 39.94
CA LEU A 172 11.15 3.88 39.12
C LEU A 172 10.57 2.73 39.93
N ASP A 173 11.40 2.02 40.69
CA ASP A 173 10.97 0.90 41.55
C ASP A 173 9.96 1.38 42.61
N ALA A 174 10.18 2.56 43.18
CA ALA A 174 9.28 3.16 44.15
C ALA A 174 7.92 3.54 43.53
N ALA A 175 7.93 4.23 42.38
CA ALA A 175 6.72 4.63 41.66
C ALA A 175 5.93 3.42 41.18
N ARG A 176 6.61 2.39 40.66
CA ARG A 176 6.01 1.12 40.26
C ARG A 176 5.35 0.41 41.43
N SER A 177 5.99 0.36 42.58
CA SER A 177 5.41 -0.25 43.78
C SER A 177 4.16 0.49 44.30
N GLU A 178 4.04 1.80 44.07
CA GLU A 178 2.91 2.60 44.52
C GLU A 178 1.70 2.50 43.57
N HIS A 179 1.95 2.42 42.26
CA HIS A 179 0.93 2.46 41.21
C HIS A 179 0.89 1.22 40.30
N GLU A 180 1.38 0.07 40.79
CA GLU A 180 1.59 -1.19 40.05
C GLU A 180 0.45 -1.54 39.09
N ALA A 181 -0.78 -1.68 39.58
CA ALA A 181 -1.91 -2.09 38.75
C ALA A 181 -2.31 -1.05 37.68
N ALA A 182 -2.09 0.24 37.94
CA ALA A 182 -2.39 1.31 36.99
C ALA A 182 -1.32 1.38 35.91
N ILE A 183 -0.04 1.27 36.29
CA ILE A 183 1.10 1.21 35.38
C ILE A 183 1.00 -0.02 34.48
N GLU A 184 0.80 -1.22 35.04
CA GLU A 184 0.68 -2.45 34.26
C GLU A 184 -0.44 -2.38 33.19
N LEU A 185 -1.57 -1.77 33.52
CA LEU A 185 -2.66 -1.61 32.55
C LEU A 185 -2.27 -0.68 31.41
N ARG A 186 -1.53 0.40 31.70
CA ARG A 186 -1.10 1.38 30.69
C ARG A 186 0.10 0.90 29.88
N GLU A 187 1.05 0.18 30.48
CA GLU A 187 2.12 -0.53 29.78
C GLU A 187 1.52 -1.47 28.73
N ARG A 188 0.52 -2.28 29.11
CA ARG A 188 -0.19 -3.14 28.14
C ARG A 188 -0.84 -2.35 27.00
N GLN A 189 -1.35 -1.15 27.25
CA GLN A 189 -1.94 -0.32 26.20
C GLN A 189 -0.88 0.25 25.24
N LEU A 190 0.26 0.70 25.76
CA LEU A 190 1.37 1.20 24.95
C LEU A 190 2.05 0.10 24.15
N ASP A 191 2.33 -1.05 24.78
CA ASP A 191 2.85 -2.24 24.11
C ASP A 191 1.97 -2.68 22.95
N ARG A 192 0.65 -2.57 23.12
CA ARG A 192 -0.33 -2.93 22.10
C ARG A 192 -0.25 -2.00 20.89
N LEU A 193 -0.11 -0.69 21.10
CA LEU A 193 0.07 0.29 20.02
C LEU A 193 1.39 0.07 19.28
N GLY A 194 2.49 -0.15 20.00
CA GLY A 194 3.79 -0.44 19.39
C GLY A 194 3.76 -1.68 18.50
N LYS A 195 3.16 -2.78 19.00
CA LYS A 195 3.02 -4.03 18.22
C LYS A 195 2.23 -3.85 16.92
N VAL A 196 1.16 -3.05 16.94
CA VAL A 196 0.36 -2.74 15.75
C VAL A 196 1.20 -2.00 14.71
N ASN A 197 1.95 -0.97 15.11
CA ASN A 197 2.77 -0.19 14.20
C ASN A 197 3.94 -1.00 13.62
N ASP A 198 4.58 -1.84 14.44
CA ASP A 198 5.64 -2.74 13.99
C ASP A 198 5.12 -3.79 12.99
N LEU A 199 3.89 -4.29 13.21
CA LEU A 199 3.23 -5.18 12.27
C LEU A 199 3.05 -4.52 10.90
N LEU A 200 2.44 -3.33 10.86
CA LEU A 200 2.21 -2.59 9.61
C LEU A 200 3.53 -2.37 8.84
N ARG A 201 4.59 -1.94 9.52
CA ARG A 201 5.91 -1.72 8.90
C ARG A 201 6.54 -2.98 8.33
N THR A 202 6.46 -4.07 9.10
CA THR A 202 7.06 -5.34 8.69
C THR A 202 6.36 -5.85 7.45
N VAL A 203 5.03 -5.73 7.41
CA VAL A 203 4.23 -6.08 6.23
C VAL A 203 4.56 -5.15 5.06
N ASP A 204 4.51 -3.83 5.23
CA ASP A 204 4.81 -2.87 4.15
C ASP A 204 6.18 -3.12 3.50
N LYS A 205 7.21 -3.33 4.32
CA LYS A 205 8.55 -3.66 3.83
C LYS A 205 8.57 -5.00 3.12
N GLY A 206 7.91 -6.01 3.69
CA GLY A 206 7.74 -7.32 3.09
C GLY A 206 7.09 -7.26 1.71
N LEU A 207 6.05 -6.44 1.57
CA LEU A 207 5.32 -6.26 0.31
C LEU A 207 6.18 -5.58 -0.77
N VAL A 208 7.00 -4.60 -0.39
CA VAL A 208 7.91 -3.91 -1.33
C VAL A 208 8.99 -4.86 -1.86
N ASP A 209 9.55 -5.68 -0.98
CA ASP A 209 10.65 -6.59 -1.33
C ASP A 209 10.17 -7.88 -2.02
N ALA A 210 8.93 -8.29 -1.78
CA ALA A 210 8.40 -9.54 -2.33
C ALA A 210 8.27 -9.52 -3.85
N HIS A 211 8.45 -10.69 -4.46
CA HIS A 211 8.36 -10.90 -5.90
C HIS A 211 7.22 -11.84 -6.29
N THR A 212 6.63 -12.51 -5.30
CA THR A 212 5.60 -13.51 -5.48
C THR A 212 4.53 -13.36 -4.42
N ARG A 213 3.31 -13.79 -4.75
CA ARG A 213 2.21 -13.85 -3.79
C ARG A 213 2.53 -14.77 -2.60
N ASP A 214 3.17 -15.91 -2.84
CA ASP A 214 3.55 -16.86 -1.77
C ASP A 214 4.53 -16.21 -0.77
N GLU A 215 5.49 -15.41 -1.25
CA GLU A 215 6.42 -14.66 -0.40
C GLU A 215 5.69 -13.62 0.44
N ILE A 216 4.76 -12.86 -0.17
CA ILE A 216 3.91 -11.89 0.53
C ILE A 216 3.14 -12.58 1.67
N GLU A 217 2.42 -13.66 1.36
CA GLU A 217 1.58 -14.36 2.33
C GLU A 217 2.41 -14.92 3.48
N GLN A 218 3.59 -15.47 3.20
CA GLN A 218 4.50 -15.97 4.24
C GLN A 218 5.03 -14.84 5.14
N THR A 219 5.48 -13.72 4.56
CA THR A 219 5.99 -12.58 5.34
C THR A 219 4.91 -11.97 6.24
N VAL A 220 3.68 -11.86 5.75
CA VAL A 220 2.55 -11.39 6.57
C VAL A 220 2.28 -12.36 7.71
N CYS A 221 2.22 -13.67 7.45
CA CYS A 221 2.00 -14.65 8.51
C CYS A 221 3.11 -14.58 9.57
N GLU A 222 4.38 -14.49 9.17
CA GLU A 222 5.49 -14.35 10.11
C GLU A 222 5.38 -13.09 10.96
N ALA A 223 5.05 -11.94 10.36
CA ALA A 223 4.90 -10.68 11.07
C ALA A 223 3.74 -10.68 12.08
N VAL A 224 2.58 -11.22 11.69
CA VAL A 224 1.39 -11.27 12.55
C VAL A 224 1.58 -12.28 13.70
N ALA A 225 2.27 -13.39 13.46
CA ALA A 225 2.49 -14.42 14.48
C ALA A 225 3.40 -13.99 15.65
N ASP A 226 4.17 -12.92 15.49
CA ASP A 226 4.98 -12.37 16.58
C ASP A 226 4.10 -11.69 17.66
N ALA A 227 2.93 -11.18 17.27
CA ALA A 227 2.02 -10.45 18.17
C ALA A 227 0.78 -11.25 18.60
N HIS A 228 0.40 -12.29 17.84
CA HIS A 228 -0.84 -13.04 18.03
C HIS A 228 -0.60 -14.55 18.19
N LEU A 229 -1.55 -15.27 18.78
CA LEU A 229 -1.42 -16.71 19.05
C LEU A 229 -1.27 -17.55 17.78
N GLY A 230 -1.88 -17.11 16.67
CA GLY A 230 -1.71 -17.77 15.38
C GLY A 230 -2.31 -16.95 14.25
N VAL A 231 -1.90 -17.26 13.04
CA VAL A 231 -2.37 -16.60 11.83
C VAL A 231 -2.36 -17.55 10.63
N CYS A 232 -3.35 -17.41 9.77
CA CYS A 232 -3.47 -18.15 8.53
C CYS A 232 -3.91 -17.22 7.40
N ILE A 233 -3.32 -17.36 6.21
CA ILE A 233 -3.89 -16.80 4.98
C ILE A 233 -4.51 -17.93 4.18
N ALA A 234 -5.75 -17.73 3.76
CA ALA A 234 -6.47 -18.69 2.93
C ALA A 234 -6.92 -18.06 1.61
N ARG A 235 -6.69 -18.81 0.52
CA ARG A 235 -7.18 -18.48 -0.81
C ARG A 235 -8.52 -19.14 -1.07
N ARG A 236 -9.34 -18.51 -1.90
CA ARG A 236 -10.56 -19.15 -2.41
C ARG A 236 -10.20 -20.31 -3.33
N THR A 237 -10.98 -21.38 -3.28
CA THR A 237 -10.87 -22.53 -4.19
C THR A 237 -12.11 -22.63 -5.06
N ALA A 238 -11.94 -22.47 -6.38
CA ALA A 238 -13.03 -22.47 -7.36
C ALA A 238 -13.85 -23.78 -7.42
N ALA A 239 -13.25 -24.93 -7.06
CA ALA A 239 -13.90 -26.23 -7.20
C ALA A 239 -15.00 -26.53 -6.14
N SER A 240 -14.90 -25.88 -4.97
CA SER A 240 -15.80 -26.11 -3.82
C SER A 240 -16.41 -24.82 -3.28
N GLY A 241 -15.98 -23.67 -3.78
CA GLY A 241 -16.27 -22.37 -3.20
C GLY A 241 -15.62 -22.16 -1.82
N GLY A 242 -14.80 -23.10 -1.32
CA GLY A 242 -14.22 -23.06 0.03
C GLY A 242 -12.91 -22.28 0.11
N LEU A 243 -12.39 -22.14 1.33
CA LEU A 243 -11.08 -21.53 1.60
C LEU A 243 -10.01 -22.62 1.78
N ARG A 244 -8.86 -22.44 1.14
CA ARG A 244 -7.67 -23.28 1.27
C ARG A 244 -6.56 -22.45 1.87
N CYS A 245 -6.07 -22.85 3.03
CA CYS A 245 -4.90 -22.22 3.63
C CYS A 245 -3.68 -22.36 2.70
N THR A 246 -2.92 -21.26 2.55
CA THR A 246 -1.70 -21.23 1.74
C THR A 246 -0.48 -20.82 2.53
N ALA A 247 -0.65 -20.00 3.56
CA ALA A 247 0.39 -19.65 4.51
C ALA A 247 -0.18 -19.66 5.93
N ALA A 248 0.64 -20.03 6.90
CA ALA A 248 0.27 -19.97 8.30
C ALA A 248 1.51 -19.86 9.20
N ALA A 249 1.34 -19.23 10.36
CA ALA A 249 2.37 -19.11 11.39
C ALA A 249 1.71 -19.08 12.78
N GLY A 250 2.44 -19.52 13.82
CA GLY A 250 1.88 -19.68 15.16
C GLY A 250 0.87 -20.83 15.31
N VAL A 251 0.67 -21.64 14.28
CA VAL A 251 -0.26 -22.80 14.27
C VAL A 251 0.53 -24.12 14.29
N GLU A 252 -0.08 -25.20 14.80
CA GLU A 252 0.62 -26.49 14.95
C GLU A 252 0.66 -27.35 13.67
N HIS A 253 -0.20 -27.06 12.69
CA HIS A 253 -0.35 -27.86 11.48
C HIS A 253 0.28 -27.19 10.26
N GLU A 254 0.69 -27.99 9.25
CA GLU A 254 1.05 -27.43 7.95
C GLU A 254 -0.17 -26.69 7.37
N PRO A 255 0.01 -25.56 6.67
CA PRO A 255 -1.11 -24.77 6.14
C PRO A 255 -2.13 -25.64 5.40
N THR A 256 -1.68 -26.55 4.55
CA THR A 256 -2.53 -27.43 3.74
C THR A 256 -3.47 -28.35 4.52
N ASP A 257 -3.19 -28.59 5.80
CA ASP A 257 -3.98 -29.49 6.65
C ASP A 257 -5.09 -28.74 7.43
N ILE A 258 -5.15 -27.40 7.34
CA ILE A 258 -6.14 -26.58 8.03
C ILE A 258 -7.42 -26.50 7.20
N ASP A 259 -8.52 -27.05 7.73
CA ASP A 259 -9.83 -27.01 7.10
C ASP A 259 -10.64 -25.79 7.59
N PHE A 260 -10.96 -24.90 6.66
CA PHE A 260 -11.77 -23.72 6.94
C PHE A 260 -13.27 -23.97 6.79
N SER A 261 -13.70 -25.13 6.29
CA SER A 261 -15.12 -25.44 6.02
C SER A 261 -16.02 -25.20 7.22
N THR A 262 -15.56 -25.55 8.41
CA THR A 262 -16.29 -25.40 9.67
C THR A 262 -16.47 -23.94 10.13
N LEU A 263 -15.60 -23.02 9.71
CA LEU A 263 -15.78 -21.57 9.88
C LEU A 263 -16.64 -21.00 8.73
N THR A 264 -16.36 -21.43 7.49
CA THR A 264 -16.94 -20.85 6.28
C THR A 264 -18.36 -21.31 5.96
N ASP A 265 -18.84 -22.41 6.52
CA ASP A 265 -20.27 -22.81 6.41
C ASP A 265 -21.23 -21.73 6.96
N SER A 266 -20.70 -20.78 7.73
CA SER A 266 -21.41 -19.60 8.25
C SER A 266 -21.08 -18.28 7.53
N LEU A 267 -20.16 -18.31 6.56
CA LEU A 267 -19.72 -17.17 5.76
C LEU A 267 -20.33 -17.27 4.36
N ASP A 268 -21.06 -16.25 3.92
CA ASP A 268 -21.29 -16.09 2.49
C ASP A 268 -19.98 -15.54 1.89
N LEU A 269 -19.21 -16.43 1.25
CA LEU A 269 -17.91 -16.09 0.68
C LEU A 269 -18.02 -15.15 -0.54
N HIS A 270 -19.25 -14.87 -1.00
CA HIS A 270 -19.54 -13.82 -1.97
C HIS A 270 -19.74 -12.42 -1.34
N GLU A 271 -19.84 -12.31 -0.01
CA GLU A 271 -20.02 -11.06 0.74
C GLU A 271 -18.88 -10.84 1.76
N LEU A 272 -17.67 -11.26 1.42
CA LEU A 272 -16.47 -11.05 2.24
C LEU A 272 -15.93 -9.61 2.09
N ASP A 273 -16.82 -8.63 2.07
CA ASP A 273 -16.46 -7.21 1.89
C ASP A 273 -16.01 -6.57 3.20
N ASP A 274 -16.41 -7.16 4.34
CA ASP A 274 -16.15 -6.64 5.67
C ASP A 274 -15.47 -7.66 6.59
N ILE A 275 -14.67 -7.13 7.51
CA ILE A 275 -14.02 -7.86 8.58
C ILE A 275 -15.04 -8.52 9.52
N ARG A 276 -14.78 -9.76 9.93
CA ARG A 276 -15.68 -10.52 10.82
C ARG A 276 -14.96 -11.09 12.02
N VAL A 277 -15.62 -11.02 13.18
CA VAL A 277 -15.12 -11.57 14.45
C VAL A 277 -15.88 -12.85 14.78
N PHE A 278 -15.15 -13.94 14.99
CA PHE A 278 -15.66 -15.23 15.47
C PHE A 278 -15.39 -15.40 16.96
N ASP A 279 -16.38 -15.07 17.78
CA ASP A 279 -16.34 -15.22 19.24
C ASP A 279 -17.57 -16.01 19.73
N PRO A 280 -17.41 -17.27 20.17
CA PRO A 280 -16.17 -18.05 20.19
C PRO A 280 -15.87 -18.74 18.85
N VAL A 281 -14.60 -19.07 18.60
CA VAL A 281 -14.21 -19.93 17.47
C VAL A 281 -14.83 -21.33 17.61
N PRO A 282 -15.42 -21.94 16.57
CA PRO A 282 -15.97 -23.30 16.64
C PRO A 282 -14.95 -24.33 17.12
N ASP A 283 -15.35 -25.24 18.02
CA ASP A 283 -14.43 -26.22 18.65
C ASP A 283 -13.73 -27.12 17.62
N ALA A 284 -14.41 -27.49 16.54
CA ALA A 284 -13.84 -28.32 15.48
C ALA A 284 -12.66 -27.62 14.78
N HIS A 285 -12.85 -26.35 14.40
CA HIS A 285 -11.79 -25.55 13.79
C HIS A 285 -10.67 -25.24 14.78
N ARG A 286 -11.01 -24.95 16.04
CA ARG A 286 -10.01 -24.71 17.11
C ARG A 286 -9.11 -25.93 17.32
N ASP A 287 -9.69 -27.13 17.34
CA ASP A 287 -8.93 -28.37 17.49
C ASP A 287 -8.03 -28.64 16.27
N GLU A 288 -8.44 -28.24 15.05
CA GLU A 288 -7.62 -28.32 13.83
C GLU A 288 -6.42 -27.35 13.85
N VAL A 289 -6.61 -26.10 14.30
CA VAL A 289 -5.54 -25.08 14.30
C VAL A 289 -4.53 -25.29 15.44
N PHE A 290 -5.01 -25.62 16.65
CA PHE A 290 -4.20 -25.67 17.89
C PHE A 290 -4.14 -27.06 18.57
N ASN A 291 -4.55 -28.13 17.87
CA ASN A 291 -4.43 -29.52 18.33
C ASN A 291 -5.04 -29.78 19.74
N GLY A 292 -6.09 -29.03 20.08
CA GLY A 292 -6.79 -29.11 21.36
C GLY A 292 -6.04 -28.57 22.59
N GLN A 293 -4.90 -27.88 22.42
CA GLN A 293 -4.20 -27.20 23.52
C GLN A 293 -4.88 -25.87 23.94
N ALA A 294 -5.67 -25.27 23.05
CA ALA A 294 -6.42 -24.04 23.30
C ALA A 294 -7.69 -24.23 24.18
N LYS A 295 -7.89 -25.37 24.84
CA LYS A 295 -9.09 -25.67 25.65
C LYS A 295 -9.22 -24.83 26.93
N THR A 296 -8.19 -24.07 27.28
CA THR A 296 -8.12 -23.25 28.50
C THR A 296 -8.30 -21.75 28.27
N VAL A 297 -8.39 -21.28 27.02
CA VAL A 297 -8.41 -19.86 26.65
C VAL A 297 -9.67 -19.56 25.83
N GLU A 298 -10.37 -18.44 26.11
CA GLU A 298 -11.47 -17.95 25.25
C GLU A 298 -10.89 -17.40 23.95
N LEU A 299 -10.70 -18.28 22.97
CA LEU A 299 -10.13 -17.96 21.66
C LEU A 299 -11.15 -17.27 20.75
N VAL A 300 -10.73 -16.16 20.16
CA VAL A 300 -11.44 -15.39 19.13
C VAL A 300 -10.64 -15.45 17.83
N ALA A 301 -11.32 -15.46 16.68
CA ALA A 301 -10.69 -15.33 15.38
C ALA A 301 -11.21 -14.10 14.62
N LEU A 302 -10.30 -13.28 14.12
CA LEU A 302 -10.58 -12.17 13.24
C LEU A 302 -10.38 -12.62 11.79
N CYS A 303 -11.40 -12.47 10.96
CA CYS A 303 -11.36 -12.79 9.54
C CYS A 303 -11.35 -11.48 8.75
N VAL A 304 -10.23 -11.21 8.10
CA VAL A 304 -9.92 -9.98 7.39
C VAL A 304 -9.89 -10.28 5.89
N PRO A 305 -10.76 -9.66 5.09
CA PRO A 305 -10.69 -9.78 3.65
C PRO A 305 -9.38 -9.24 3.09
N ILE A 306 -8.75 -9.98 2.18
CA ILE A 306 -7.62 -9.48 1.39
C ILE A 306 -8.19 -9.07 0.04
N ALA A 307 -8.36 -7.77 -0.16
CA ALA A 307 -9.02 -7.22 -1.33
C ALA A 307 -8.19 -6.13 -2.00
N TYR A 308 -8.30 -6.05 -3.32
CA TYR A 308 -7.86 -4.92 -4.12
C TYR A 308 -9.06 -4.43 -4.93
N GLN A 309 -9.51 -3.20 -4.67
CA GLN A 309 -10.78 -2.70 -5.22
C GLN A 309 -11.92 -3.70 -4.87
N GLU A 310 -12.69 -4.17 -5.85
CA GLU A 310 -13.76 -5.16 -5.63
C GLU A 310 -13.27 -6.62 -5.73
N THR A 311 -11.99 -6.85 -5.99
CA THR A 311 -11.43 -8.21 -6.14
C THR A 311 -10.95 -8.75 -4.79
N ILE A 312 -11.63 -9.77 -4.26
CA ILE A 312 -11.21 -10.49 -3.06
C ILE A 312 -10.27 -11.64 -3.43
N TYR A 313 -9.00 -11.52 -3.04
CA TYR A 313 -7.97 -12.53 -3.26
C TYR A 313 -8.03 -13.70 -2.27
N GLY A 314 -8.60 -13.47 -1.09
CA GLY A 314 -8.65 -14.43 0.00
C GLY A 314 -9.00 -13.76 1.32
N ALA A 315 -8.65 -14.42 2.43
CA ALA A 315 -8.82 -13.88 3.76
C ALA A 315 -7.63 -14.22 4.67
N LEU A 316 -7.28 -13.26 5.53
CA LEU A 316 -6.36 -13.40 6.64
C LEU A 316 -7.16 -13.74 7.92
N PHE A 317 -6.78 -14.81 8.59
CA PHE A 317 -7.37 -15.23 9.86
C PHE A 317 -6.35 -15.02 10.97
N VAL A 318 -6.69 -14.20 11.96
CA VAL A 318 -5.84 -13.91 13.13
C VAL A 318 -6.52 -14.49 14.36
N TYR A 319 -5.80 -15.30 15.13
CA TYR A 319 -6.31 -15.98 16.31
C TYR A 319 -5.67 -15.39 17.56
N ASP A 320 -6.50 -15.00 18.53
CA ASP A 320 -6.02 -14.44 19.79
C ASP A 320 -7.03 -14.62 20.94
N GLU A 321 -6.65 -14.21 22.14
CA GLU A 321 -7.54 -14.10 23.28
C GLU A 321 -8.54 -12.95 23.10
N ARG A 322 -9.73 -13.10 23.69
CA ARG A 322 -10.85 -12.16 23.54
C ARG A 322 -10.54 -10.68 23.78
N ASP A 323 -9.65 -10.36 24.73
CA ASP A 323 -9.33 -8.98 25.09
C ASP A 323 -8.43 -8.25 24.07
N HIS A 324 -7.91 -8.98 23.06
CA HIS A 324 -6.98 -8.46 22.04
C HIS A 324 -7.66 -7.90 20.77
N PHE A 325 -8.97 -8.05 20.60
CA PHE A 325 -9.71 -7.48 19.47
C PHE A 325 -10.71 -6.41 19.96
N ASP A 326 -10.30 -5.13 19.91
CA ASP A 326 -11.19 -3.98 20.09
C ASP A 326 -11.46 -3.27 18.74
N GLU A 327 -12.26 -2.19 18.77
CA GLU A 327 -12.60 -1.43 17.56
C GLU A 327 -11.35 -0.88 16.83
N ASP A 328 -10.32 -0.50 17.58
CA ASP A 328 -9.06 -0.01 17.01
C ASP A 328 -8.29 -1.12 16.27
N HIS A 329 -8.31 -2.36 16.80
CA HIS A 329 -7.68 -3.52 16.14
C HIS A 329 -8.39 -3.89 14.86
N VAL A 330 -9.71 -3.83 14.86
CA VAL A 330 -10.52 -4.10 13.67
C VAL A 330 -10.16 -3.12 12.55
N ALA A 331 -10.02 -1.83 12.85
CA ALA A 331 -9.65 -0.81 11.87
C ALA A 331 -8.25 -1.05 11.28
N VAL A 332 -7.26 -1.35 12.13
CA VAL A 332 -5.88 -1.65 11.72
C VAL A 332 -5.84 -2.86 10.78
N PHE A 333 -6.54 -3.93 11.14
CA PHE A 333 -6.53 -5.14 10.32
C PHE A 333 -7.28 -4.96 9.00
N THR A 334 -8.32 -4.11 8.95
CA THR A 334 -8.95 -3.71 7.68
C THR A 334 -7.94 -3.03 6.76
N GLU A 335 -7.20 -2.03 7.25
CA GLU A 335 -6.13 -1.36 6.48
C GLU A 335 -5.05 -2.35 6.03
N LEU A 336 -4.70 -3.30 6.90
CA LEU A 336 -3.74 -4.35 6.56
C LEU A 336 -4.24 -5.26 5.43
N GLY A 337 -5.52 -5.64 5.44
CA GLY A 337 -6.14 -6.46 4.39
C GLY A 337 -6.07 -5.81 3.01
N GLU A 338 -6.38 -4.51 2.93
CA GLU A 338 -6.25 -3.71 1.70
C GLU A 338 -4.80 -3.59 1.25
N THR A 339 -3.89 -3.34 2.18
CA THR A 339 -2.45 -3.20 1.91
C THR A 339 -1.85 -4.48 1.35
N ILE A 340 -2.21 -5.64 1.92
CA ILE A 340 -1.80 -6.95 1.39
C ILE A 340 -2.38 -7.16 -0.02
N GLY A 341 -3.66 -6.81 -0.25
CA GLY A 341 -4.29 -6.90 -1.57
C GLY A 341 -3.59 -6.05 -2.63
N ASN A 342 -3.22 -4.82 -2.28
CA ASN A 342 -2.41 -3.93 -3.12
C ASN A 342 -1.05 -4.57 -3.48
N GLY A 343 -0.36 -5.14 -2.50
CA GLY A 343 0.93 -5.80 -2.71
C GLY A 343 0.83 -7.03 -3.62
N ILE A 344 -0.20 -7.87 -3.43
CA ILE A 344 -0.46 -9.05 -4.27
C ILE A 344 -0.69 -8.61 -5.73
N ASN A 345 -1.57 -7.63 -5.95
CA ASN A 345 -1.85 -7.12 -7.29
C ASN A 345 -0.59 -6.53 -7.96
N ALA A 346 0.24 -5.80 -7.21
CA ALA A 346 1.49 -5.25 -7.70
C ALA A 346 2.50 -6.35 -8.09
N ALA A 347 2.63 -7.41 -7.30
CA ALA A 347 3.50 -8.54 -7.58
C ALA A 347 3.04 -9.33 -8.83
N GLU A 348 1.73 -9.61 -8.94
CA GLU A 348 1.14 -10.28 -10.11
C GLU A 348 1.32 -9.44 -11.39
N SER A 349 1.04 -8.13 -11.32
CA SER A 349 1.21 -7.18 -12.42
C SER A 349 2.67 -7.08 -12.89
N LYS A 350 3.63 -7.03 -11.96
CA LYS A 350 5.08 -6.98 -12.27
C LYS A 350 5.56 -8.25 -12.94
N ARG A 351 5.01 -9.41 -12.58
CA ARG A 351 5.31 -10.71 -13.23
C ARG A 351 4.70 -10.82 -14.61
N LEU A 352 3.51 -10.30 -14.83
CA LEU A 352 2.94 -10.20 -16.17
C LEU A 352 3.75 -9.30 -17.09
N LEU A 353 4.54 -8.37 -16.56
CA LEU A 353 5.45 -7.54 -17.35
C LEU A 353 6.82 -8.21 -17.58
N ASN A 354 7.35 -8.93 -16.59
CA ASN A 354 8.75 -9.39 -16.56
C ASN A 354 8.96 -10.91 -16.54
N GLY A 355 7.91 -11.72 -16.45
CA GLY A 355 7.99 -13.18 -16.28
C GLY A 355 8.41 -13.94 -17.55
N ASP A 356 9.18 -15.02 -17.35
CA ASP A 356 9.66 -15.91 -18.43
C ASP A 356 8.55 -16.83 -18.99
N SER A 357 7.46 -17.03 -18.25
CA SER A 357 6.27 -17.74 -18.72
C SER A 357 4.98 -17.04 -18.29
N VAL A 358 3.97 -17.13 -19.14
CA VAL A 358 2.60 -16.67 -18.88
C VAL A 358 1.62 -17.78 -19.25
N VAL A 359 0.46 -17.82 -18.60
CA VAL A 359 -0.62 -18.72 -19.01
C VAL A 359 -1.53 -17.97 -19.96
N GLU A 360 -1.63 -18.46 -21.18
CA GLU A 360 -2.53 -17.97 -22.20
C GLU A 360 -3.89 -18.68 -22.09
N LEU A 361 -4.94 -17.90 -21.93
CA LEU A 361 -6.34 -18.32 -21.98
C LEU A 361 -6.96 -17.75 -23.25
N GLU A 362 -7.45 -18.64 -24.12
CA GLU A 362 -8.12 -18.29 -25.37
C GLU A 362 -9.62 -18.54 -25.20
N PHE A 363 -10.41 -17.50 -25.40
CA PHE A 363 -11.85 -17.47 -25.34
C PHE A 363 -12.43 -17.28 -26.74
N THR A 364 -13.52 -17.97 -27.05
CA THR A 364 -14.38 -17.61 -28.17
C THR A 364 -15.52 -16.73 -27.66
N LEU A 365 -15.80 -15.66 -28.40
CA LEU A 365 -16.88 -14.72 -28.14
C LEU A 365 -17.99 -14.90 -29.20
N GLY A 366 -19.25 -14.90 -28.76
CA GLY A 366 -20.46 -14.73 -29.56
C GLY A 366 -21.09 -13.32 -29.44
N GLY A 367 -22.18 -13.09 -30.17
CA GLY A 367 -22.84 -11.77 -30.26
C GLY A 367 -23.26 -11.17 -28.92
N ASP A 368 -23.69 -12.01 -27.97
CA ASP A 368 -24.09 -11.59 -26.62
C ASP A 368 -22.90 -11.60 -25.62
N SER A 369 -21.65 -11.58 -26.09
CA SER A 369 -20.46 -11.66 -25.21
C SER A 369 -19.97 -10.29 -24.71
N GLY A 370 -20.80 -9.26 -24.85
CA GLY A 370 -20.56 -7.94 -24.30
C GLY A 370 -20.37 -6.84 -25.35
N THR A 371 -20.02 -5.66 -24.84
CA THR A 371 -20.11 -4.36 -25.53
C THR A 371 -19.60 -4.33 -26.97
N LEU A 372 -18.37 -4.77 -27.21
CA LEU A 372 -17.76 -4.68 -28.54
C LEU A 372 -18.30 -5.75 -29.52
N ALA A 373 -18.79 -6.88 -29.01
CA ALA A 373 -19.44 -7.91 -29.81
C ALA A 373 -20.77 -7.40 -30.35
N GLU A 374 -21.59 -6.77 -29.50
CA GLU A 374 -22.87 -6.17 -29.88
C GLU A 374 -22.68 -5.06 -30.93
N VAL A 375 -21.71 -4.16 -30.74
CA VAL A 375 -21.37 -3.12 -31.72
C VAL A 375 -20.94 -3.73 -33.05
N SER A 376 -20.09 -4.76 -33.03
CA SER A 376 -19.62 -5.46 -34.23
C SER A 376 -20.75 -6.18 -34.97
N GLU A 377 -21.69 -6.80 -34.25
CA GLU A 377 -22.83 -7.51 -34.84
C GLU A 377 -23.83 -6.53 -35.47
N TYR A 378 -24.17 -5.46 -34.74
CA TYR A 378 -25.16 -4.49 -35.18
C TYR A 378 -24.72 -3.76 -36.46
N VAL A 379 -23.45 -3.35 -36.51
CA VAL A 379 -22.88 -2.64 -37.66
C VAL A 379 -22.45 -3.62 -38.76
N GLY A 380 -22.17 -4.88 -38.42
CA GLY A 380 -21.65 -5.88 -39.37
C GLY A 380 -20.20 -5.62 -39.76
N CYS A 381 -19.37 -5.23 -38.79
CA CYS A 381 -17.96 -4.88 -39.00
C CYS A 381 -17.01 -5.88 -38.34
N SER A 382 -15.72 -5.79 -38.67
CA SER A 382 -14.68 -6.45 -37.88
C SER A 382 -13.92 -5.43 -37.04
N LEU A 383 -13.59 -5.84 -35.81
CA LEU A 383 -12.90 -5.04 -34.82
C LEU A 383 -11.63 -5.79 -34.40
N SER A 384 -10.49 -5.12 -34.39
CA SER A 384 -9.25 -5.62 -33.79
C SER A 384 -8.72 -4.62 -32.78
N LEU A 385 -8.30 -5.11 -31.62
CA LEU A 385 -7.79 -4.27 -30.55
C LEU A 385 -6.31 -3.95 -30.76
N ASP A 386 -5.97 -2.66 -30.84
CA ASP A 386 -4.59 -2.19 -30.99
C ASP A 386 -3.92 -1.95 -29.63
N GLY A 387 -4.73 -1.67 -28.60
CA GLY A 387 -4.23 -1.50 -27.24
C GLY A 387 -5.28 -1.05 -26.24
N VAL A 388 -4.98 -1.28 -24.97
CA VAL A 388 -5.80 -0.84 -23.83
C VAL A 388 -4.92 -0.09 -22.85
N ALA A 389 -5.44 1.01 -22.33
CA ALA A 389 -4.83 1.80 -21.29
C ALA A 389 -5.84 2.03 -20.17
N GLN A 390 -5.41 1.86 -18.94
CA GLN A 390 -6.21 2.14 -17.76
C GLN A 390 -5.54 3.28 -16.98
N VAL A 391 -6.33 4.31 -16.65
CA VAL A 391 -5.89 5.41 -15.80
C VAL A 391 -6.95 5.60 -14.71
N GLY A 392 -6.63 5.18 -13.49
CA GLY A 392 -7.61 5.06 -12.40
C GLY A 392 -8.66 3.99 -12.72
N GLU A 393 -9.93 4.31 -12.49
CA GLU A 393 -11.09 3.42 -12.73
C GLU A 393 -11.55 3.41 -14.21
N ARG A 394 -10.90 4.18 -15.10
CA ARG A 394 -11.37 4.35 -16.49
C ARG A 394 -10.48 3.58 -17.45
N ALA A 395 -11.09 2.62 -18.15
CA ALA A 395 -10.48 1.90 -19.26
C ALA A 395 -10.72 2.61 -20.59
N THR A 396 -9.65 2.84 -21.33
CA THR A 396 -9.68 3.35 -22.71
C THR A 396 -9.05 2.31 -23.63
N CYS A 397 -9.73 1.96 -24.72
CA CYS A 397 -9.19 1.07 -25.73
C CYS A 397 -9.11 1.74 -27.10
N PHE A 398 -8.15 1.27 -27.90
CA PHE A 398 -7.96 1.67 -29.29
C PHE A 398 -8.31 0.48 -30.17
N VAL A 399 -9.28 0.65 -31.04
CA VAL A 399 -9.82 -0.42 -31.88
C VAL A 399 -9.72 -0.02 -33.34
N THR A 400 -9.10 -0.87 -34.13
CA THR A 400 -9.14 -0.82 -35.59
C THR A 400 -10.43 -1.45 -36.09
N VAL A 401 -11.14 -0.72 -36.93
CA VAL A 401 -12.40 -1.07 -37.56
C VAL A 401 -12.16 -1.37 -39.03
N ARG A 402 -12.74 -2.45 -39.54
CA ARG A 402 -12.83 -2.73 -40.98
C ARG A 402 -14.24 -3.12 -41.40
N GLY A 403 -14.58 -2.82 -42.66
CA GLY A 403 -15.80 -3.32 -43.31
C GLY A 403 -17.08 -2.52 -43.06
N ALA A 404 -17.01 -1.39 -42.34
CA ALA A 404 -18.14 -0.49 -42.12
C ALA A 404 -17.72 0.99 -42.13
N PRO A 405 -18.60 1.92 -42.50
CA PRO A 405 -18.33 3.35 -42.39
C PRO A 405 -18.23 3.77 -40.93
N ILE A 406 -17.33 4.71 -40.64
CA ILE A 406 -17.04 5.14 -39.28
C ILE A 406 -18.23 5.81 -38.58
N GLU A 407 -19.10 6.47 -39.36
CA GLU A 407 -20.31 7.13 -38.85
C GLU A 407 -21.25 6.14 -38.16
N ASP A 408 -21.46 4.95 -38.75
CA ASP A 408 -22.33 3.92 -38.20
C ASP A 408 -21.78 3.36 -36.87
N ILE A 409 -20.44 3.28 -36.74
CA ILE A 409 -19.80 2.85 -35.48
C ILE A 409 -19.89 3.91 -34.41
N VAL A 410 -19.65 5.17 -34.75
CA VAL A 410 -19.78 6.29 -33.80
C VAL A 410 -21.20 6.35 -33.26
N GLU A 411 -22.21 6.29 -34.13
CA GLU A 411 -23.62 6.30 -33.73
C GLU A 411 -23.96 5.11 -32.84
N THR A 412 -23.59 3.89 -33.23
CA THR A 412 -23.89 2.68 -32.46
C THR A 412 -23.17 2.68 -31.10
N ALA A 413 -21.92 3.16 -31.06
CA ALA A 413 -21.14 3.17 -29.84
C ALA A 413 -21.57 4.28 -28.86
N GLU A 414 -22.04 5.43 -29.33
CA GLU A 414 -22.58 6.49 -28.47
C GLU A 414 -23.92 6.09 -27.82
N ASP A 415 -24.70 5.25 -28.48
CA ASP A 415 -25.99 4.75 -27.99
C ASP A 415 -25.88 3.50 -27.09
N HIS A 416 -24.67 2.93 -26.94
CA HIS A 416 -24.45 1.70 -26.19
C HIS A 416 -24.15 1.96 -24.70
N GLU A 417 -24.85 1.28 -23.79
CA GLU A 417 -24.72 1.47 -22.33
C GLU A 417 -23.30 1.18 -21.81
N GLY A 418 -22.65 0.15 -22.35
CA GLY A 418 -21.24 -0.19 -22.11
C GLY A 418 -20.15 0.79 -22.58
N ILE A 419 -20.49 1.90 -23.26
CA ILE A 419 -19.52 2.87 -23.82
C ILE A 419 -19.82 4.27 -23.31
N THR A 420 -18.87 4.90 -22.62
CA THR A 420 -19.05 6.25 -22.07
C THR A 420 -18.69 7.36 -23.07
N SER A 421 -17.77 7.09 -23.99
CA SER A 421 -17.41 8.05 -25.02
C SER A 421 -16.70 7.38 -26.19
N VAL A 422 -16.91 7.94 -27.38
CA VAL A 422 -16.26 7.54 -28.63
C VAL A 422 -15.42 8.71 -29.17
N ARG A 423 -14.27 8.41 -29.78
CA ARG A 423 -13.49 9.39 -30.54
C ARG A 423 -12.78 8.73 -31.72
N VAL A 424 -12.97 9.29 -32.91
CA VAL A 424 -12.20 8.86 -34.09
C VAL A 424 -10.77 9.40 -33.98
N VAL A 425 -9.78 8.50 -34.03
CA VAL A 425 -8.35 8.84 -33.98
C VAL A 425 -7.81 9.01 -35.39
N THR A 426 -8.11 8.05 -36.27
CA THR A 426 -7.70 8.06 -37.68
C THR A 426 -8.82 7.48 -38.54
N GLU A 427 -9.07 8.10 -39.68
CA GLU A 427 -10.00 7.60 -40.69
C GLU A 427 -9.21 7.36 -41.99
N GLY A 428 -9.14 6.11 -42.43
CA GLY A 428 -8.53 5.70 -43.69
C GLY A 428 -9.57 5.18 -44.67
N ASP A 429 -9.14 4.92 -45.91
CA ASP A 429 -10.03 4.46 -47.00
C ASP A 429 -10.56 3.03 -46.78
N GLU A 430 -9.81 2.18 -46.06
CA GLU A 430 -10.15 0.76 -45.82
C GLU A 430 -10.27 0.41 -44.32
N GLU A 431 -9.65 1.20 -43.44
CA GLU A 431 -9.59 0.95 -42.00
C GLU A 431 -9.69 2.27 -41.23
N ALA A 432 -10.31 2.25 -40.06
CA ALA A 432 -10.38 3.41 -39.16
C ALA A 432 -10.00 3.00 -37.74
N VAL A 433 -9.35 3.89 -37.00
CA VAL A 433 -8.97 3.66 -35.60
C VAL A 433 -9.84 4.53 -34.71
N VAL A 434 -10.51 3.91 -33.75
CA VAL A 434 -11.42 4.54 -32.79
C VAL A 434 -10.90 4.36 -31.37
N GLU A 435 -10.90 5.43 -30.60
CA GLU A 435 -10.70 5.45 -29.16
C GLU A 435 -12.07 5.31 -28.48
N LEU A 436 -12.23 4.28 -27.65
CA LEU A 436 -13.45 3.99 -26.90
C LEU A 436 -13.16 4.04 -25.40
N ARG A 437 -14.05 4.66 -24.63
CA ARG A 437 -14.06 4.53 -23.17
C ARG A 437 -15.12 3.55 -22.75
N LEU A 438 -14.69 2.51 -22.04
CA LEU A 438 -15.51 1.38 -21.65
C LEU A 438 -15.96 1.51 -20.20
N THR A 439 -17.14 0.98 -19.92
CA THR A 439 -17.62 0.76 -18.54
C THR A 439 -17.21 -0.63 -18.05
N GLU A 440 -17.52 -0.93 -16.79
CA GLU A 440 -17.27 -2.23 -16.15
C GLU A 440 -18.03 -3.40 -16.78
N GLU A 441 -19.08 -3.11 -17.57
CA GLU A 441 -19.83 -4.12 -18.32
C GLU A 441 -19.04 -4.69 -19.52
N SER A 442 -17.84 -4.17 -19.81
CA SER A 442 -17.01 -4.69 -20.88
C SER A 442 -16.13 -5.85 -20.42
N ILE A 443 -16.11 -6.92 -21.20
CA ILE A 443 -15.23 -8.08 -20.98
C ILE A 443 -13.74 -7.72 -20.90
N LEU A 444 -13.31 -6.65 -21.61
CA LEU A 444 -11.93 -6.15 -21.54
C LEU A 444 -11.62 -5.57 -20.17
N VAL A 445 -12.59 -4.86 -19.60
CA VAL A 445 -12.48 -4.25 -18.27
C VAL A 445 -12.51 -5.34 -17.20
N THR A 446 -13.45 -6.29 -17.29
CA THR A 446 -13.49 -7.44 -16.39
C THR A 446 -12.19 -8.24 -16.40
N ALA A 447 -11.60 -8.48 -17.58
CA ALA A 447 -10.31 -9.18 -17.67
C ALA A 447 -9.17 -8.45 -16.95
N MET A 448 -9.11 -7.12 -17.08
CA MET A 448 -8.11 -6.31 -16.37
C MET A 448 -8.33 -6.30 -14.85
N HIS A 449 -9.58 -6.36 -14.37
CA HIS A 449 -9.88 -6.48 -12.93
C HIS A 449 -9.35 -7.77 -12.32
N TYR A 450 -9.31 -8.83 -13.12
CA TYR A 450 -8.68 -10.10 -12.76
C TYR A 450 -7.15 -10.11 -12.97
N GLY A 451 -6.55 -8.95 -13.22
CA GLY A 451 -5.13 -8.81 -13.48
C GLY A 451 -4.69 -9.43 -14.81
N ALA A 452 -5.58 -9.75 -15.74
CA ALA A 452 -5.20 -10.34 -17.01
C ALA A 452 -4.68 -9.27 -17.99
N SER A 453 -3.59 -9.55 -18.70
CA SER A 453 -3.14 -8.72 -19.80
C SER A 453 -3.73 -9.20 -21.12
N ILE A 454 -4.36 -8.31 -21.87
CA ILE A 454 -4.98 -8.64 -23.15
C ILE A 454 -3.89 -8.78 -24.21
N GLU A 455 -3.78 -9.96 -24.80
CA GLU A 455 -2.81 -10.26 -25.86
C GLU A 455 -3.43 -10.03 -27.23
N ALA A 456 -4.65 -10.54 -27.44
CA ALA A 456 -5.35 -10.39 -28.71
C ALA A 456 -6.85 -10.29 -28.48
N PHE A 457 -7.50 -9.47 -29.31
CA PHE A 457 -8.95 -9.39 -29.36
C PHE A 457 -9.36 -9.08 -30.79
N GLU A 458 -10.06 -10.02 -31.40
CA GLU A 458 -10.54 -9.95 -32.77
C GLU A 458 -12.02 -10.33 -32.81
N LEU A 459 -12.84 -9.49 -33.43
CA LEU A 459 -14.25 -9.74 -33.66
C LEU A 459 -14.58 -9.55 -35.14
N SER A 460 -15.57 -10.31 -35.61
CA SER A 460 -16.14 -10.22 -36.95
C SER A 460 -17.62 -10.54 -36.86
N ASN A 461 -18.47 -9.55 -37.11
CA ASN A 461 -19.93 -9.66 -37.00
C ASN A 461 -20.36 -10.25 -35.64
N GLY A 462 -19.84 -9.70 -34.55
CA GLY A 462 -20.16 -10.11 -33.18
C GLY A 462 -19.50 -11.39 -32.68
N THR A 463 -18.85 -12.16 -33.55
CA THR A 463 -18.17 -13.39 -33.15
C THR A 463 -16.66 -13.25 -33.28
N GLY A 464 -15.90 -13.90 -32.41
CA GLY A 464 -14.45 -13.85 -32.53
C GLY A 464 -13.68 -14.49 -31.40
N THR A 465 -12.44 -14.02 -31.22
CA THR A 465 -11.47 -14.58 -30.28
C THR A 465 -10.95 -13.51 -29.34
N PHE A 466 -10.82 -13.88 -28.07
CA PHE A 466 -10.25 -13.06 -27.03
C PHE A 466 -9.17 -13.86 -26.30
N VAL A 467 -7.93 -13.37 -26.34
CA VAL A 467 -6.78 -14.02 -25.76
C VAL A 467 -6.23 -13.14 -24.66
N VAL A 468 -6.12 -13.71 -23.47
CA VAL A 468 -5.53 -13.05 -22.31
C VAL A 468 -4.35 -13.86 -21.78
N HIS A 469 -3.34 -13.16 -21.30
CA HIS A 469 -2.25 -13.72 -20.54
C HIS A 469 -2.46 -13.42 -19.06
N VAL A 470 -2.31 -14.46 -18.25
CA VAL A 470 -2.45 -14.39 -16.79
C VAL A 470 -1.19 -14.98 -16.15
N ALA A 471 -0.90 -14.56 -14.93
CA ALA A 471 0.25 -15.10 -14.19
C ALA A 471 0.05 -16.62 -13.98
N PRO A 472 1.12 -17.44 -14.02
CA PRO A 472 0.99 -18.90 -13.85
C PRO A 472 0.37 -19.35 -12.52
N ASP A 473 0.51 -18.53 -11.48
CA ASP A 473 0.01 -18.71 -10.12
C ASP A 473 -1.34 -18.04 -9.85
N ALA A 474 -1.88 -17.26 -10.79
CA ALA A 474 -3.20 -16.65 -10.67
C ALA A 474 -4.31 -17.73 -10.60
N ASP A 475 -5.44 -17.40 -9.95
CA ASP A 475 -6.60 -18.29 -9.91
C ASP A 475 -7.31 -18.32 -11.27
N HIS A 476 -6.76 -19.10 -12.21
CA HIS A 476 -7.34 -19.22 -13.56
C HIS A 476 -8.79 -19.69 -13.54
N GLY A 477 -9.23 -20.39 -12.49
CA GLY A 477 -10.62 -20.81 -12.34
C GLY A 477 -11.55 -19.61 -12.13
N ALA A 478 -11.20 -18.75 -11.17
CA ALA A 478 -11.93 -17.51 -10.90
C ALA A 478 -11.96 -16.57 -12.11
N ILE A 479 -10.85 -16.47 -12.86
CA ILE A 479 -10.78 -15.65 -14.07
C ILE A 479 -11.72 -16.18 -15.16
N VAL A 480 -11.70 -17.50 -15.38
CA VAL A 480 -12.59 -18.13 -16.38
C VAL A 480 -14.05 -17.99 -15.97
N GLU A 481 -14.38 -18.19 -14.71
CA GLU A 481 -15.75 -18.03 -14.22
C GLU A 481 -16.21 -16.57 -14.27
N GLY A 482 -15.35 -15.63 -13.91
CA GLY A 482 -15.62 -14.20 -13.97
C GLY A 482 -15.77 -13.67 -15.41
N LEU A 483 -15.12 -14.29 -16.38
CA LEU A 483 -15.25 -13.93 -17.80
C LEU A 483 -16.34 -14.70 -18.54
N SER A 484 -16.71 -15.92 -18.11
CA SER A 484 -17.80 -16.70 -18.72
C SER A 484 -19.15 -16.54 -18.01
N GLY A 485 -19.16 -16.04 -16.77
CA GLY A 485 -20.37 -15.88 -15.96
C GLY A 485 -21.25 -14.72 -16.43
N PRO A 486 -20.74 -13.46 -16.44
CA PRO A 486 -21.47 -12.29 -16.93
C PRO A 486 -21.68 -12.32 -18.45
N PHE A 487 -20.76 -12.95 -19.19
CA PHE A 487 -20.75 -12.99 -20.65
C PHE A 487 -21.08 -14.40 -21.13
N SER A 488 -22.37 -14.72 -21.28
CA SER A 488 -22.84 -16.11 -21.47
C SER A 488 -22.34 -16.80 -22.74
N ASP A 489 -21.91 -16.02 -23.74
CA ASP A 489 -21.35 -16.53 -25.00
C ASP A 489 -19.81 -16.55 -25.02
N ALA A 490 -19.14 -16.12 -23.94
CA ALA A 490 -17.70 -16.22 -23.78
C ALA A 490 -17.31 -17.59 -23.23
N THR A 491 -16.61 -18.40 -24.04
CA THR A 491 -16.21 -19.76 -23.64
C THR A 491 -14.72 -20.00 -23.85
N VAL A 492 -14.06 -20.60 -22.85
CA VAL A 492 -12.64 -20.97 -22.95
C VAL A 492 -12.49 -22.15 -23.90
N VAL A 493 -11.67 -21.97 -24.94
CA VAL A 493 -11.35 -23.01 -25.93
C VAL A 493 -9.93 -23.53 -25.77
N ALA A 494 -9.00 -22.75 -25.21
CA ALA A 494 -7.66 -23.21 -24.92
C ALA A 494 -7.08 -22.59 -23.65
N LYS A 495 -6.28 -23.40 -22.94
CA LYS A 495 -5.40 -22.97 -21.84
C LYS A 495 -4.02 -23.54 -22.10
N ARG A 496 -3.01 -22.69 -22.19
CA ARG A 496 -1.63 -23.09 -22.53
C ARG A 496 -0.64 -22.23 -21.76
N GLU A 497 0.37 -22.87 -21.17
CA GLU A 497 1.51 -22.15 -20.64
C GLU A 497 2.46 -21.82 -21.81
N VAL A 498 2.79 -20.55 -21.96
CA VAL A 498 3.60 -20.01 -23.05
C VAL A 498 4.86 -19.39 -22.44
N GLU A 499 6.02 -19.94 -22.80
CA GLU A 499 7.29 -19.28 -22.53
C GLU A 499 7.35 -18.00 -23.38
N ARG A 500 7.42 -16.84 -22.72
CA ARG A 500 7.74 -15.62 -23.45
C ARG A 500 9.17 -15.75 -23.92
N ARG A 501 9.38 -15.73 -25.24
CA ARG A 501 10.72 -15.45 -25.76
C ARG A 501 11.04 -14.02 -25.38
N THR A 502 11.62 -13.83 -24.20
CA THR A 502 12.37 -12.61 -23.88
C THR A 502 13.44 -12.48 -24.94
N LYS A 503 13.20 -11.62 -25.93
CA LYS A 503 14.33 -11.07 -26.69
C LYS A 503 15.22 -10.45 -25.63
N SER A 504 16.41 -11.01 -25.45
CA SER A 504 17.38 -10.47 -24.50
C SER A 504 17.55 -8.98 -24.76
N ALA A 505 17.91 -8.20 -23.75
CA ALA A 505 18.23 -6.79 -23.94
C ALA A 505 19.25 -6.55 -25.08
N GLU A 506 20.09 -7.54 -25.41
CA GLU A 506 20.97 -7.52 -26.57
C GLU A 506 20.24 -7.62 -27.93
N SER A 507 19.17 -8.41 -28.03
CA SER A 507 18.36 -8.49 -29.26
C SER A 507 17.53 -7.22 -29.47
N PHE A 508 16.93 -6.67 -28.41
CA PHE A 508 16.22 -5.39 -28.49
C PHE A 508 17.17 -4.25 -28.90
N ARG A 509 18.36 -4.19 -28.29
CA ARG A 509 19.39 -3.21 -28.66
C ARG A 509 19.83 -3.37 -30.11
N ARG A 510 20.02 -4.61 -30.59
CA ARG A 510 20.36 -4.87 -32.00
C ARG A 510 19.25 -4.38 -32.95
N ASP A 511 17.99 -4.68 -32.66
CA ASP A 511 16.85 -4.27 -33.49
C ASP A 511 16.70 -2.74 -33.51
N LEU A 512 16.94 -2.09 -32.37
CA LEU A 512 16.93 -0.63 -32.25
C LEU A 512 18.13 0.01 -32.99
N ASP A 513 19.32 -0.55 -32.84
CA ASP A 513 20.54 -0.09 -33.53
C ASP A 513 20.41 -0.19 -35.06
N ASP A 514 19.73 -1.23 -35.56
CA ASP A 514 19.46 -1.40 -37.00
C ASP A 514 18.47 -0.36 -37.54
N LYS A 515 17.55 0.14 -36.69
CA LYS A 515 16.56 1.17 -37.05
C LYS A 515 17.10 2.59 -36.88
N LEU A 516 17.99 2.84 -35.94
CA LEU A 516 18.56 4.16 -35.69
C LEU A 516 19.63 4.52 -36.74
N THR A 517 19.64 5.77 -37.19
CA THR A 517 20.80 6.26 -37.94
C THR A 517 21.96 6.53 -36.98
N SER A 518 23.20 6.47 -37.45
CA SER A 518 24.38 6.78 -36.63
C SER A 518 24.32 8.17 -35.99
N ARG A 519 23.63 9.13 -36.63
CA ARG A 519 23.41 10.48 -36.10
C ARG A 519 22.36 10.51 -34.98
N GLN A 520 21.27 9.74 -35.13
CA GLN A 520 20.22 9.62 -34.12
C GLN A 520 20.71 8.88 -32.87
N GLY A 521 21.47 7.79 -33.04
CA GLY A 521 22.08 7.05 -31.92
C GLY A 521 23.03 7.94 -31.10
N ALA A 522 23.94 8.65 -31.77
CA ALA A 522 24.87 9.56 -31.10
C ALA A 522 24.17 10.71 -30.35
N VAL A 523 23.08 11.24 -30.91
CA VAL A 523 22.26 12.28 -30.26
C VAL A 523 21.58 11.74 -29.00
N LEU A 524 20.97 10.55 -29.09
CA LEU A 524 20.27 9.90 -27.97
C LEU A 524 21.23 9.53 -26.83
N GLU A 525 22.38 8.95 -27.17
CA GLU A 525 23.44 8.58 -26.22
C GLU A 525 24.01 9.82 -25.51
N THR A 526 24.32 10.88 -26.26
CA THR A 526 24.88 12.11 -25.69
C THR A 526 23.86 12.82 -24.79
N ALA A 527 22.59 12.89 -25.19
CA ALA A 527 21.53 13.44 -24.36
C ALA A 527 21.37 12.65 -23.06
N PHE A 528 21.36 11.31 -23.12
CA PHE A 528 21.28 10.45 -21.95
C PHE A 528 22.46 10.64 -20.99
N VAL A 529 23.71 10.55 -21.48
CA VAL A 529 24.91 10.70 -20.65
C VAL A 529 25.03 12.10 -20.04
N SER A 530 24.50 13.12 -20.72
CA SER A 530 24.50 14.51 -20.22
C SER A 530 23.43 14.80 -19.16
N GLY A 531 22.55 13.84 -18.85
CA GLY A 531 21.45 14.01 -17.91
C GLY A 531 20.32 14.89 -18.46
N TYR A 532 20.17 14.98 -19.79
CA TYR A 532 19.10 15.75 -20.43
C TYR A 532 17.69 15.25 -20.07
N PHE A 533 17.56 13.95 -19.79
CA PHE A 533 16.28 13.29 -19.47
C PHE A 533 15.98 13.21 -17.97
N ASP A 534 16.92 13.59 -17.09
CA ASP A 534 16.76 13.45 -15.64
C ASP A 534 15.90 14.55 -15.02
N TRP A 535 15.38 14.31 -13.81
CA TRP A 535 14.82 15.37 -12.97
C TRP A 535 15.54 15.43 -11.61
N PRO A 536 16.11 16.59 -11.22
CA PRO A 536 16.30 17.79 -12.04
C PRO A 536 17.28 17.54 -13.21
N ARG A 537 17.10 18.24 -14.35
CA ARG A 537 17.91 18.02 -15.57
C ARG A 537 19.37 18.37 -15.34
N GLY A 538 20.28 17.49 -15.78
CA GLY A 538 21.73 17.70 -15.73
C GLY A 538 22.26 18.61 -16.85
N SER A 539 21.62 18.63 -18.02
CA SER A 539 22.00 19.49 -19.16
C SER A 539 20.78 19.97 -19.95
N THR A 540 20.87 21.16 -20.54
CA THR A 540 19.84 21.76 -21.40
C THR A 540 19.95 21.31 -22.87
N ALA A 541 18.88 21.50 -23.65
CA ALA A 541 18.90 21.19 -25.08
C ALA A 541 19.96 22.01 -25.84
N GLU A 542 20.18 23.27 -25.44
CA GLU A 542 21.21 24.12 -26.02
C GLU A 542 22.62 23.55 -25.77
N GLU A 543 22.91 23.11 -24.54
CA GLU A 543 24.22 22.56 -24.18
C GLU A 543 24.52 21.24 -24.89
N VAL A 544 23.51 20.37 -25.03
CA VAL A 544 23.63 19.11 -25.77
C VAL A 544 23.79 19.35 -27.28
N ALA A 545 23.08 20.35 -27.83
CA ALA A 545 23.20 20.73 -29.24
C ALA A 545 24.60 21.29 -29.55
N ASP A 546 25.13 22.13 -28.67
CA ASP A 546 26.47 22.70 -28.77
C ASP A 546 27.55 21.61 -28.70
N ALA A 547 27.42 20.64 -27.78
CA ALA A 547 28.34 19.51 -27.66
C ALA A 547 28.40 18.64 -28.94
N LEU A 548 27.28 18.54 -29.66
CA LEU A 548 27.14 17.76 -30.90
C LEU A 548 27.43 18.58 -32.17
N GLY A 549 27.69 19.88 -32.03
CA GLY A 549 27.94 20.80 -33.14
C GLY A 549 26.73 20.93 -34.08
N ILE A 550 25.52 20.87 -33.55
CA ILE A 550 24.26 21.01 -34.30
C ILE A 550 23.39 22.12 -33.73
N SER A 551 22.35 22.51 -34.45
CA SER A 551 21.38 23.49 -33.92
C SER A 551 20.39 22.83 -32.95
N PRO A 552 19.87 23.54 -31.94
CA PRO A 552 18.85 23.00 -31.02
C PRO A 552 17.59 22.46 -31.74
N PRO A 553 17.07 23.10 -32.82
CA PRO A 553 15.99 22.50 -33.62
C PRO A 553 16.36 21.15 -34.25
N THR A 554 17.60 21.01 -34.74
CA THR A 554 18.11 19.74 -35.31
C THR A 554 18.28 18.67 -34.24
N LEU A 555 18.71 19.05 -33.03
CA LEU A 555 18.75 18.16 -31.88
C LEU A 555 17.34 17.62 -31.58
N HIS A 556 16.35 18.49 -31.47
CA HIS A 556 14.95 18.11 -31.19
C HIS A 556 14.37 17.20 -32.28
N GLU A 557 14.65 17.48 -33.56
CA GLU A 557 14.19 16.64 -34.66
C GLU A 557 14.80 15.23 -34.59
N HIS A 558 16.10 15.13 -34.29
CA HIS A 558 16.78 13.85 -34.14
C HIS A 558 16.32 13.08 -32.90
N LEU A 559 16.16 13.74 -31.75
CA LEU A 559 15.64 13.13 -30.52
C LEU A 559 14.23 12.60 -30.74
N ARG A 560 13.31 13.43 -31.25
CA ARG A 560 11.92 13.02 -31.48
C ARG A 560 11.80 11.85 -32.45
N THR A 561 12.67 11.80 -33.47
CA THR A 561 12.70 10.68 -34.42
C THR A 561 13.31 9.42 -33.80
N ALA A 562 14.32 9.56 -32.94
CA ALA A 562 14.95 8.43 -32.24
C ALA A 562 14.02 7.85 -31.17
N GLU A 563 13.37 8.70 -30.38
CA GLU A 563 12.32 8.35 -29.40
C GLU A 563 11.18 7.63 -30.09
N ARG A 564 10.68 8.14 -31.22
CA ARG A 564 9.64 7.47 -31.99
C ARG A 564 10.07 6.06 -32.42
N LYS A 565 11.30 5.89 -32.93
CA LYS A 565 11.82 4.57 -33.32
C LYS A 565 12.01 3.63 -32.13
N LEU A 566 12.42 4.15 -30.97
CA LEU A 566 12.54 3.39 -29.73
C LEU A 566 11.17 2.90 -29.27
N ILE A 567 10.17 3.79 -29.27
CA ILE A 567 8.77 3.49 -28.96
C ILE A 567 8.21 2.49 -29.98
N GLU A 568 8.37 2.73 -31.28
CA GLU A 568 7.95 1.80 -32.34
C GLU A 568 8.58 0.42 -32.15
N THR A 569 9.85 0.35 -31.74
CA THR A 569 10.55 -0.94 -31.52
C THR A 569 9.99 -1.66 -30.30
N TYR A 570 9.77 -0.93 -29.21
CA TYR A 570 9.15 -1.44 -27.99
C TYR A 570 7.72 -1.96 -28.21
N TYR A 571 6.91 -1.28 -29.03
CA TYR A 571 5.55 -1.72 -29.34
C TYR A 571 5.47 -2.72 -30.49
N SER A 572 6.42 -2.74 -31.43
CA SER A 572 6.49 -3.80 -32.46
C SER A 572 6.88 -5.17 -31.89
N ASP A 573 7.40 -5.22 -30.66
CA ASP A 573 7.57 -6.48 -29.90
C ASP A 573 6.23 -7.05 -29.37
N ARG A 574 5.10 -6.38 -29.60
CA ARG A 574 3.73 -6.87 -29.32
C ARG A 574 2.95 -7.34 -30.56
N GLU A 575 3.53 -7.34 -31.76
CA GLU A 575 2.83 -7.95 -32.91
C GLU A 575 2.74 -9.47 -32.72
N PRO A 576 1.53 -10.07 -32.74
CA PRO A 576 1.36 -11.50 -32.53
C PRO A 576 2.12 -12.26 -33.62
N ALA A 577 2.80 -13.33 -33.21
CA ALA A 577 3.51 -14.20 -34.13
C ALA A 577 2.55 -14.67 -35.24
N VAL A 578 2.83 -14.25 -36.48
CA VAL A 578 2.14 -14.74 -37.67
C VAL A 578 2.14 -16.27 -37.62
N ARG A 579 0.96 -16.86 -37.45
CA ARG A 579 0.74 -18.31 -37.51
C ARG A 579 1.10 -18.78 -38.93
N ASP A 580 2.18 -19.55 -39.06
CA ASP A 580 2.37 -20.39 -40.25
C ASP A 580 1.33 -21.51 -40.19
N ASP A 581 0.50 -21.60 -41.25
CA ASP A 581 -0.60 -22.57 -41.47
C ASP A 581 -0.25 -24.06 -41.24
#